data_AF-A0A1F2QGV5-F1
#
_entry.id   AF-A0A1F2QGV5-F1
#
_cell.length_a   1.000
_cell.length_b   1.000
_cell.length_c   1.000
_cell.angle_alpha   90.00
_cell.angle_beta   90.00
_cell.angle_gamma   90.00
#
_symmetry.space_group_name_H-M   'P 1'
#
loop_
_entity.id
_entity.type
_entity.pdbx_description
1 polymer ?
#
loop_
_entity_poly.entity_id
_entity_poly.type
_entity_poly.pdbx_seq_one_letter_code
_entity_poly.pdbx_strand_id
1 'polypeptide(L)' 'MAGPVWKFDASLEGTCDSCLRSRTGMFVEGEVVDNKLEPVRVVCPDCISRTKELAVSGEISGRAQAPAYAHDP' A
#
# COMPACT_ATOMS: atom_id res chain seq x y z
N MET A 1 -4.52 -2.69 -18.76
CA MET A 1 -3.57 -1.72 -18.18
C MET A 1 -3.61 -1.92 -16.68
N ALA A 2 -2.61 -2.58 -16.09
CA ALA A 2 -2.52 -2.74 -14.65
C ALA A 2 -2.01 -1.42 -14.08
N GLY A 3 -2.79 -0.78 -13.20
CA GLY A 3 -2.36 0.44 -12.51
C GLY A 3 -1.23 0.16 -11.50
N PRO A 4 -0.64 1.21 -10.92
CA PRO A 4 0.39 1.06 -9.89
C PRO A 4 -0.15 0.26 -8.70
N VAL A 5 0.62 -0.73 -8.25
CA VAL A 5 0.27 -1.59 -7.10
C VAL A 5 0.95 -1.05 -5.86
N TRP A 6 0.16 -0.86 -4.80
CA TRP A 6 0.64 -0.47 -3.50
C TRP A 6 0.72 -1.70 -2.59
N LYS A 7 1.91 -1.97 -2.03
CA LYS A 7 2.14 -3.06 -1.09
C LYS A 7 2.79 -2.55 0.18
N PHE A 8 2.25 -2.92 1.34
CA PHE A 8 2.92 -2.68 2.61
C PHE A 8 4.00 -3.75 2.87
N ASP A 9 5.21 -3.30 3.19
CA ASP A 9 6.30 -4.15 3.65
C ASP A 9 6.72 -3.71 5.05
N ALA A 10 6.39 -4.53 6.05
CA ALA A 10 6.67 -4.25 7.46
C ALA A 10 8.16 -4.34 7.81
N SER A 11 8.96 -5.06 7.01
CA SER A 11 10.39 -5.29 7.25
C SER A 11 11.27 -4.33 6.47
N LEU A 12 10.71 -3.64 5.47
CA LEU A 12 11.43 -2.66 4.67
C LEU A 12 11.79 -1.43 5.53
N GLU A 13 13.09 -1.19 5.67
CA GLU A 13 13.63 0.07 6.16
C GLU A 13 13.95 0.97 4.96
N GLY A 14 13.40 2.19 4.98
CA GLY A 14 13.57 3.12 3.87
C GLY A 14 13.28 4.56 4.28
N THR A 15 13.64 5.49 3.41
CA THR A 15 13.35 6.91 3.58
C THR A 15 12.06 7.26 2.85
N CYS A 16 11.08 7.80 3.56
CA CYS A 16 9.80 8.18 2.97
C CYS A 16 9.98 9.30 1.93
N ASP A 17 9.51 9.11 0.70
CA ASP A 17 9.57 10.12 -0.37
C ASP A 17 8.73 11.36 -0.06
N SER A 18 7.78 11.28 0.88
CA SER A 18 6.93 12.41 1.24
C SER A 18 7.48 13.25 2.39
N CYS A 19 7.93 12.62 3.49
CA CYS A 19 8.41 13.36 4.67
C CYS A 19 9.93 13.29 4.89
N LEU A 20 10.66 12.56 4.03
CA LEU A 20 12.11 12.37 4.08
C LEU A 20 12.63 11.76 5.39
N ARG A 21 11.74 11.15 6.18
CA ARG A 21 12.10 10.43 7.41
C ARG A 21 12.36 8.97 7.11
N SER A 22 13.48 8.46 7.61
CA SER A 22 13.79 7.03 7.59
C SER A 22 12.95 6.30 8.63
N ARG A 23 12.27 5.24 8.21
CA ARG A 23 11.44 4.38 9.07
C ARG A 23 11.45 2.93 8.58
N THR A 24 11.14 2.04 9.49
CA THR A 24 10.82 0.64 9.20
C THR A 24 9.31 0.51 8.99
N GLY A 25 8.90 -0.32 8.04
CA GLY A 25 7.50 -0.49 7.67
C GLY A 25 7.05 0.56 6.67
N MET A 26 7.15 0.23 5.38
CA MET A 26 6.96 1.18 4.28
C MET A 26 5.93 0.67 3.28
N PHE A 27 5.16 1.57 2.69
CA PHE A 27 4.32 1.30 1.54
C PHE A 27 5.13 1.51 0.27
N VAL A 28 5.20 0.47 -0.55
CA VAL A 28 5.89 0.47 -1.83
C VAL A 28 4.86 0.59 -2.93
N GLU A 29 4.94 1.66 -3.71
CA GLU A 29 4.30 1.75 -5.03
C GLU A 29 5.24 1.13 -6.04
N GLY A 30 4.72 0.23 -6.89
CA GLY A 30 5.52 -0.35 -7.96
C GLY A 30 4.70 -0.71 -9.18
N GLU A 31 5.40 -0.89 -10.28
CA GLU A 31 4.85 -1.45 -11.51
C GLU A 31 5.16 -2.95 -11.55
N VAL A 32 4.20 -3.75 -12.05
CA VAL A 32 4.42 -5.17 -12.26
C VAL A 32 5.02 -5.37 -13.65
N VAL A 33 6.32 -5.56 -13.71
CA VAL A 33 7.08 -5.84 -14.94
C VAL A 33 7.60 -7.27 -14.86
N ASP A 34 7.33 -8.11 -15.86
CA ASP A 34 7.77 -9.52 -15.87
C ASP A 34 7.41 -10.32 -14.59
N ASN A 35 6.21 -10.11 -14.05
CA ASN A 35 5.73 -10.69 -12.78
C ASN A 35 6.55 -10.29 -11.53
N LYS A 36 7.35 -9.23 -11.61
CA LYS A 36 8.07 -8.65 -10.47
C LYS A 36 7.55 -7.25 -10.18
N LEU A 37 7.43 -6.93 -8.89
CA LEU A 37 7.10 -5.58 -8.45
C LEU A 37 8.37 -4.75 -8.44
N GLU A 38 8.52 -3.87 -9.43
CA GLU A 38 9.61 -2.90 -9.48
C GLU A 38 9.20 -1.66 -8.67
N PRO A 39 9.90 -1.35 -7.56
CA PRO A 39 9.52 -0.23 -6.68
C PRO A 39 9.79 1.11 -7.38
N VAL A 40 8.75 1.93 -7.50
CA VAL A 40 8.80 3.30 -8.04
C VAL A 40 8.81 4.34 -6.93
N ARG A 41 8.14 4.07 -5.81
CA ARG A 41 8.01 5.00 -4.69
C ARG A 41 7.86 4.30 -3.35
N VAL A 42 8.37 4.90 -2.29
CA VAL A 42 8.22 4.42 -0.91
C VAL A 42 7.65 5.51 0.01
N VAL A 43 6.56 5.18 0.71
CA VAL A 43 5.84 6.13 1.57
C VAL A 43 5.61 5.51 2.95
N CYS A 44 5.83 6.27 4.01
CA CYS A 44 5.57 5.79 5.36
C CYS A 44 4.07 5.78 5.70
N PRO A 45 3.63 4.98 6.69
CA PRO A 45 2.23 4.88 7.12
C PRO A 45 1.59 6.22 7.49
N ASP A 46 2.37 7.12 8.10
CA ASP A 46 1.91 8.47 8.48
C ASP A 46 1.57 9.35 7.26
N CYS A 47 2.32 9.21 6.16
CA CYS A 47 2.14 10.05 4.98
C CYS A 47 1.06 9.49 4.05
N ILE A 48 1.01 8.17 3.89
CA ILE A 48 -0.03 7.54 3.06
C ILE A 48 -1.43 7.73 3.67
N SER A 49 -1.56 7.64 5.01
CA SER A 49 -2.85 7.84 5.70
C SER A 49 -3.39 9.27 5.61
N ARG A 50 -2.52 10.26 5.43
CA ARG A 50 -2.91 11.66 5.18
C ARG A 50 -3.34 11.91 3.74
N THR A 51 -2.90 11.07 2.82
CA THR A 51 -3.19 11.17 1.40
C THR A 51 -4.50 10.43 1.13
N LYS A 52 -5.63 11.12 1.27
CA LYS A 52 -6.99 10.58 1.09
C LYS A 52 -7.29 10.01 -0.32
N GLU A 53 -6.33 10.03 -1.24
CA GLU A 53 -6.49 9.69 -2.66
C GLU A 53 -5.80 8.38 -3.07
N LEU A 54 -5.02 7.74 -2.20
CA LEU A 54 -4.34 6.49 -2.54
C LEU A 54 -5.23 5.28 -2.21
N ALA A 55 -6.16 5.00 -3.11
CA ALA A 55 -6.92 3.75 -3.12
C ALA A 55 -5.93 2.57 -3.18
N VAL A 56 -5.83 1.85 -2.07
CA VAL A 56 -5.00 0.64 -1.96
C VAL A 56 -5.67 -0.47 -2.78
N SER A 57 -5.38 -0.50 -4.09
CA SER A 57 -5.51 -1.71 -4.91
C SER A 57 -4.28 -2.58 -4.67
N GLY A 58 -4.19 -3.10 -3.45
CA GLY A 58 -3.24 -4.12 -3.05
C GLY A 58 -3.97 -5.02 -2.09
N GLU A 59 -4.35 -6.20 -2.56
CA GLU A 59 -5.07 -7.22 -1.79
C GLU A 59 -4.48 -7.38 -0.40
N ILE A 60 -5.25 -7.00 0.63
CA ILE A 60 -4.97 -7.36 2.02
C ILE A 60 -5.42 -8.82 2.18
N SER A 61 -4.69 -9.77 1.57
CA SER A 61 -4.80 -11.19 1.93
C SER A 61 -4.18 -11.38 3.31
N GLY A 62 -4.94 -11.06 4.36
CA GLY A 62 -4.43 -11.09 5.73
C GLY A 62 -5.42 -10.70 6.80
N ARG A 63 -6.65 -11.27 6.75
CA ARG A 63 -7.59 -11.41 7.86
C ARG A 63 -8.04 -10.11 8.56
N ALA A 64 -9.09 -9.50 8.05
CA ALA A 64 -10.07 -8.80 8.88
C ALA A 64 -11.45 -9.44 8.68
N GLN A 65 -11.95 -10.08 9.74
CA GLN A 65 -13.31 -10.59 9.85
C GLN A 65 -14.32 -9.43 9.77
N ALA A 66 -15.39 -9.62 8.99
CA ALA A 66 -16.47 -8.66 8.71
C ALA A 66 -17.34 -8.29 9.93
N PRO A 67 -18.34 -7.38 9.78
CA PRO A 67 -19.68 -7.93 9.52
C PRO A 67 -20.62 -7.14 8.58
N ALA A 68 -21.45 -7.94 7.91
CA ALA A 68 -22.86 -7.76 7.53
C ALA A 68 -23.48 -6.35 7.45
N TYR A 69 -23.84 -5.91 6.23
CA TYR A 69 -25.09 -5.20 6.02
C TYR A 69 -25.96 -5.96 5.02
N ALA A 70 -27.19 -6.17 5.47
CA ALA A 70 -28.25 -6.90 4.80
C ALA A 70 -28.72 -6.19 3.54
N HIS A 71 -29.08 -6.97 2.51
CA HIS A 71 -30.08 -6.56 1.54
C HIS A 71 -31.01 -7.75 1.27
N ASP A 72 -32.14 -7.73 1.96
CA ASP A 72 -33.33 -8.54 1.76
C ASP A 72 -34.23 -7.83 0.72
N PRO A 73 -34.86 -8.54 -0.23
CA PRO A 73 -36.11 -8.10 -0.85
C PRO A 73 -37.35 -8.78 -0.25
#